data_AF-A0A1W1YHA6-F1
#
_entry.id   AF-A0A1W1YHA6-F1
#
_cell.length_a   1.000
_cell.length_b   1.000
_cell.length_c   1.000
_cell.angle_alpha   90.00
_cell.angle_beta   90.00
_cell.angle_gamma   90.00
#
_symmetry.space_group_name_H-M   'P 1'
#
loop_
_entity.id
_entity.type
_entity.pdbx_description
1 polymer ?
#
loop_
_entity_poly.entity_id
_entity_poly.type
_entity_poly.pdbx_seq_one_letter_code
_entity_poly.pdbx_strand_id
1 'polypeptide(L)'
;MKINSITPGNMLESYKGNQINRTQSSQQTGTVDRVELSEGAQNFASVIADVKDSLETRSPEEKKHIDQVASQIRNGTYKVDSSKIAEKMLGHIFDETV
;
A
#
# COMPACT_ATOMS: atom_id res chain seq x y z
N MET A 1 -30.64 -40.90 45.46
CA MET A 1 -30.55 -39.75 44.53
C MET A 1 -31.95 -39.44 44.01
N LYS A 2 -32.40 -38.19 44.09
CA LYS A 2 -33.67 -37.72 43.49
C LYS A 2 -33.31 -36.85 42.29
N ILE A 3 -33.69 -37.26 41.08
CA ILE A 3 -33.49 -36.47 39.87
C ILE A 3 -34.74 -35.63 39.68
N ASN A 4 -34.62 -34.31 39.79
CA ASN A 4 -35.75 -33.41 39.58
C ASN A 4 -36.10 -33.38 38.08
N SER A 5 -37.34 -33.73 37.73
CA SER A 5 -37.84 -33.61 36.37
C SER A 5 -37.99 -32.14 36.01
N ILE A 6 -37.26 -31.70 34.98
CA ILE A 6 -37.37 -30.34 34.44
C ILE A 6 -38.63 -30.29 33.57
N THR A 7 -39.64 -29.52 33.97
CA THR A 7 -40.87 -29.33 33.22
C THR A 7 -40.59 -28.54 31.92
N PRO A 8 -41.07 -28.97 30.73
CA PRO A 8 -40.72 -28.38 29.43
C PRO A 8 -41.00 -26.87 29.28
N GLY A 9 -41.93 -26.31 30.06
CA GLY A 9 -42.29 -24.89 30.00
C GLY A 9 -41.15 -23.93 30.38
N ASN A 10 -40.27 -24.34 31.29
CA ASN A 10 -39.20 -23.47 31.83
C ASN A 10 -37.95 -23.44 30.93
N MET A 11 -37.89 -24.31 29.92
CA MET A 11 -36.76 -24.38 28.98
C MET A 11 -36.75 -23.18 28.03
N LEU A 12 -37.93 -22.68 27.65
CA LEU A 12 -38.06 -21.54 26.73
C LEU A 12 -37.66 -20.21 27.41
N GLU A 13 -37.95 -20.03 28.70
CA GLU A 13 -37.50 -18.88 29.50
C GLU A 13 -35.99 -18.85 29.67
N SER A 14 -35.39 -20.03 29.92
CA SER A 14 -33.93 -20.18 30.00
C SER A 14 -33.24 -19.80 28.69
N TYR A 15 -33.88 -20.10 27.55
CA TYR A 15 -33.36 -19.75 26.22
C TYR A 15 -33.49 -18.25 25.93
N LYS A 16 -34.57 -17.60 26.38
CA LYS A 16 -34.76 -16.15 26.23
C LYS A 16 -33.84 -15.31 27.12
N GLY A 17 -33.49 -15.79 28.32
CA GLY A 17 -32.56 -15.11 29.23
C GLY A 17 -31.10 -15.08 28.76
N ASN A 18 -30.70 -16.04 27.92
CA ASN A 18 -29.30 -16.18 27.47
C ASN A 18 -28.94 -15.33 26.24
N GLN A 19 -29.85 -14.52 25.70
CA GLN A 19 -29.55 -13.68 24.53
C GLN A 19 -28.90 -12.32 24.84
N ILE A 20 -28.69 -11.99 26.13
CA ILE A 20 -28.12 -10.70 26.52
C ILE A 20 -26.91 -10.91 27.43
N ASN A 21 -25.94 -11.71 26.99
CA ASN A 21 -24.57 -11.65 27.49
C ASN A 21 -23.62 -11.98 26.34
N ARG A 22 -23.76 -11.28 25.22
CA ARG A 22 -22.63 -11.11 24.30
C ARG A 22 -21.66 -10.22 25.06
N THR A 23 -20.79 -10.85 25.85
CA THR A 23 -19.61 -10.18 26.42
C THR A 23 -18.98 -9.44 25.26
N GLN A 24 -19.03 -8.12 25.31
CA GLN A 24 -18.19 -7.29 24.48
C GLN A 24 -16.79 -7.83 24.76
N SER A 25 -16.20 -8.48 23.76
CA SER A 25 -14.79 -8.82 23.78
C SER A 25 -14.11 -7.51 24.15
N SER A 26 -13.56 -7.43 25.36
CA SER A 26 -12.66 -6.36 25.71
C SER A 26 -11.60 -6.44 24.63
N GLN A 27 -11.63 -5.49 23.69
CA GLN A 27 -10.61 -5.36 22.68
C GLN A 27 -9.35 -5.16 23.50
N GLN A 28 -8.54 -6.23 23.63
CA GLN A 28 -7.23 -6.11 24.20
C GLN A 28 -6.56 -5.05 23.34
N THR A 29 -6.32 -3.87 23.93
CA THR A 29 -5.40 -2.90 23.40
C THR A 29 -4.03 -3.53 23.54
N GLY A 30 -3.74 -4.51 22.69
CA GLY A 30 -2.39 -4.96 22.46
C GLY A 30 -1.62 -3.71 22.06
N THR A 31 -0.56 -3.42 22.80
CA THR A 31 0.46 -2.49 22.34
C THR A 31 0.87 -2.93 20.95
N VAL A 32 0.42 -2.17 19.95
CA VAL A 32 0.80 -2.36 18.57
C VAL A 32 2.23 -1.86 18.49
N ASP A 33 3.18 -2.77 18.33
CA ASP A 33 4.55 -2.41 18.00
C ASP A 33 4.51 -1.59 16.71
N ARG A 34 4.85 -0.31 16.81
CA ARG A 34 4.97 0.60 15.67
C ARG A 34 6.44 0.74 15.34
N VAL A 35 6.76 0.48 14.07
CA VAL A 35 8.07 0.78 13.51
C VAL A 35 7.93 2.12 12.79
N GLU A 36 8.41 3.18 13.44
CA GLU A 36 8.47 4.51 12.82
C GLU A 36 9.81 4.64 12.08
N LEU A 37 9.79 5.34 10.95
CA LEU A 37 11.02 5.73 10.25
C LEU A 37 11.83 6.65 11.16
N SER A 38 13.16 6.51 11.14
CA SER A 38 14.04 7.41 11.89
C SER A 38 13.86 8.86 11.40
N GLU A 39 14.05 9.84 12.29
CA GLU A 39 13.90 11.26 11.95
C GLU A 39 14.76 11.65 10.74
N GLY A 40 15.96 11.07 10.62
CA GLY A 40 16.83 11.26 9.45
C GLY A 40 16.22 10.72 8.15
N ALA A 41 15.58 9.55 8.19
CA ALA A 41 14.92 8.98 7.02
C ALA A 41 13.66 9.76 6.62
N GLN A 42 12.90 10.26 7.60
CA GLN A 42 11.72 11.11 7.34
C GLN A 42 12.13 12.43 6.67
N ASN A 43 13.17 13.09 7.19
CA ASN A 43 13.68 14.33 6.61
C ASN A 43 14.26 14.12 5.21
N PHE A 44 15.02 13.04 5.00
CA PHE A 44 15.54 12.71 3.69
C PHE A 44 14.42 12.44 2.68
N ALA A 45 13.40 11.66 3.07
CA ALA A 45 12.25 11.38 2.22
C ALA A 45 11.47 12.66 1.86
N SER A 46 11.29 13.59 2.81
CA SER A 46 10.64 14.88 2.56
C SER A 46 11.44 15.73 1.56
N VAL A 47 12.75 15.86 1.75
CA VAL A 47 13.61 16.65 0.85
C VAL A 47 13.65 16.04 -0.55
N ILE A 48 13.74 14.71 -0.66
CA ILE A 48 13.68 14.01 -1.95
C ILE A 48 12.31 14.20 -2.62
N ALA A 49 11.22 14.17 -1.85
CA ALA A 49 9.88 14.39 -2.38
C ALA A 49 9.74 15.82 -2.93
N ASP A 50 10.22 16.84 -2.22
CA ASP A 50 10.17 18.24 -2.68
C ASP A 50 11.02 18.47 -3.94
N VAL A 51 12.20 17.84 -4.01
CA VAL A 51 13.05 17.88 -5.21
C VAL A 51 12.39 17.13 -6.37
N LYS A 52 11.74 16.00 -6.09
CA LYS A 52 11.03 15.22 -7.10
C LYS A 52 9.81 15.97 -7.63
N ASP A 53 9.02 16.60 -6.77
CA ASP A 53 7.85 17.38 -7.16
C ASP A 53 8.25 18.60 -8.00
N SER A 54 9.37 19.26 -7.65
CA SER A 54 9.91 20.36 -8.46
C SER A 54 10.47 19.88 -9.81
N LEU A 55 11.05 18.67 -9.90
CA LEU A 55 11.40 18.03 -11.17
C LEU A 55 10.17 17.53 -11.95
N GLU A 56 9.12 17.09 -11.26
CA GLU A 56 7.88 16.56 -11.87
C GLU A 56 7.05 17.66 -12.53
N THR A 57 7.29 18.94 -12.20
CA THR A 57 6.94 20.07 -13.07
C THR A 57 7.72 19.99 -14.38
N ARG A 58 7.31 19.06 -15.25
CA ARG A 58 7.87 18.85 -16.58
C ARG A 58 7.95 20.17 -17.31
N SER A 59 9.14 20.49 -17.79
CA SER A 59 9.36 21.72 -18.54
C SER A 59 8.48 21.73 -19.79
N PRO A 60 8.13 22.90 -20.33
CA PRO A 60 7.41 23.01 -21.60
C PRO A 60 8.12 22.25 -22.74
N GLU A 61 9.45 22.18 -22.69
CA GLU A 61 10.28 21.47 -23.68
C GLU A 61 10.11 19.96 -23.56
N GLU A 62 10.09 19.42 -22.33
CA GLU A 62 9.87 18.00 -22.08
C GLU A 62 8.47 17.57 -22.50
N LYS A 63 7.44 18.38 -22.23
CA LYS A 63 6.08 18.11 -22.70
C LYS A 63 6.02 18.03 -24.23
N LYS A 64 6.66 18.98 -24.92
CA LYS A 64 6.74 18.97 -26.38
C LYS A 64 7.46 17.72 -26.90
N HIS A 65 8.53 17.30 -26.25
CA HIS A 65 9.26 16.10 -26.61
C HIS A 65 8.39 14.84 -26.45
N ILE A 66 7.66 14.73 -25.34
CA ILE A 66 6.72 13.63 -25.09
C ILE A 66 5.64 13.57 -26.16
N ASP A 67 5.05 14.71 -26.53
CA ASP A 67 4.00 14.77 -27.56
C ASP A 67 4.52 14.36 -28.95
N GLN A 68 5.76 14.73 -29.26
CA GLN A 68 6.43 14.32 -30.50
C GLN A 68 6.67 12.81 -30.53
N VAL A 69 7.21 12.24 -29.46
CA VAL A 69 7.45 10.79 -29.35
C VAL A 69 6.12 10.03 -29.38
N ALA A 70 5.10 10.49 -28.66
CA ALA A 70 3.77 9.88 -28.67
C ALA A 70 3.17 9.86 -30.08
N SER A 71 3.37 10.93 -30.85
CA SER A 71 2.92 11.01 -32.25
C SER A 71 3.67 10.02 -33.15
N GLN A 72 5.00 9.89 -32.99
CA GLN A 72 5.80 8.91 -33.73
C GLN A 72 5.40 7.47 -33.41
N ILE A 73 5.06 7.18 -32.14
CA ILE A 73 4.57 5.87 -31.73
C ILE A 73 3.22 5.56 -32.38
N ARG A 74 2.25 6.50 -32.33
CA ARG A 74 0.93 6.31 -32.97
C ARG A 74 1.03 6.09 -34.47
N ASN A 75 1.97 6.78 -35.12
CA ASN A 75 2.22 6.66 -36.55
C ASN A 75 3.09 5.45 -36.92
N GLY A 76 3.54 4.65 -35.94
CA GLY A 76 4.39 3.48 -36.17
C GLY A 76 5.81 3.79 -36.65
N THR A 77 6.25 5.05 -36.59
CA THR A 77 7.57 5.49 -37.07
C THR A 77 8.61 5.59 -35.96
N TYR A 78 8.21 5.36 -34.70
CA TYR A 78 9.13 5.34 -33.58
C TYR A 78 9.98 4.06 -33.59
N LYS A 79 11.30 4.22 -33.75
CA LYS A 79 12.27 3.13 -33.70
C LYS A 79 13.32 3.43 -32.64
N VAL A 80 13.47 2.52 -31.69
CA VAL A 80 14.52 2.57 -30.66
C VAL A 80 15.68 1.70 -31.10
N ASP A 81 16.90 2.21 -30.92
CA ASP A 81 18.12 1.45 -31.14
C ASP A 81 18.33 0.43 -30.02
N SER A 82 18.54 -0.84 -30.37
CA SER A 82 18.76 -1.92 -29.40
C SER A 82 20.01 -1.72 -28.54
N SER A 83 21.04 -1.05 -29.07
CA SER A 83 22.27 -0.71 -28.33
C SER A 83 21.95 0.25 -27.17
N LYS A 84 21.10 1.25 -27.40
CA LYS A 84 20.67 2.20 -26.35
C LYS A 84 19.87 1.53 -25.25
N ILE A 85 19.06 0.53 -25.60
CA ILE A 85 18.32 -0.28 -24.62
C ILE A 85 19.30 -1.06 -23.76
N ALA A 86 20.25 -1.76 -24.40
CA ALA A 86 21.27 -2.54 -23.68
C ALA A 86 22.12 -1.64 -22.77
N GLU A 87 22.59 -0.50 -23.27
CA GLU A 87 23.37 0.48 -22.49
C GLU A 87 22.63 0.92 -21.22
N LYS A 88 21.34 1.26 -21.32
CA LYS A 88 20.54 1.65 -20.16
C LYS A 88 20.31 0.51 -19.17
N MET A 89 20.04 -0.69 -19.67
CA MET A 89 19.86 -1.88 -18.83
C MET A 89 21.15 -2.23 -18.07
N LEU A 90 22.29 -2.22 -18.77
CA LEU A 90 23.60 -2.46 -18.15
C LEU A 90 23.92 -1.36 -17.13
N GLY A 91 23.72 -0.08 -17.47
CA GLY A 91 23.96 1.03 -16.55
C GLY A 91 23.26 0.86 -15.20
N HIS A 92 21.98 0.47 -15.19
CA HIS A 92 21.25 0.24 -13.94
C HIS A 92 21.76 -0.98 -13.14
N ILE A 93 22.30 -1.99 -13.79
CA ILE A 93 22.84 -3.18 -13.12
C ILE A 93 24.21 -2.88 -12.48
N PHE A 94 25.01 -2.00 -13.09
CA PHE A 94 26.35 -1.69 -12.58
C PHE A 94 26.37 -0.54 -11.55
N ASP A 95 25.36 0.33 -11.51
CA ASP A 95 25.29 1.47 -10.58
C ASP A 95 24.88 1.06 -9.14
N GLU A 96 24.36 -0.15 -8.93
CA GLU A 96 23.93 -0.66 -7.61
C GLU A 96 25.11 -1.15 -6.74
N THR A 97 26.36 -0.86 -7.12
CA THR A 97 27.58 -1.39 -6.46
C THR A 97 28.52 -0.34 -5.84
N VAL A 98 28.11 0.93 -5.73
CA VAL A 98 28.88 1.99 -5.06
C VAL A 98 28.07 2.70 -3.98
#